data_AF-A0A4T0UJ40-F1
#
_entry.id   AF-A0A4T0UJ40-F1
#
_cell.length_a   1.000
_cell.length_b   1.000
_cell.length_c   1.000
_cell.angle_alpha   90.00
_cell.angle_beta   90.00
_cell.angle_gamma   90.00
#
_symmetry.space_group_name_H-M   'P 1'
#
loop_
_entity.id
_entity.type
_entity.pdbx_description
1 polymer ?
#
loop_
_entity_poly.entity_id
_entity_poly.type
_entity_poly.pdbx_seq_one_letter_code
_entity_poly.pdbx_strand_id
1 'polypeptide(L)'
;MNPADDRKPVSVSKAKKAISDYKKALGQPEGLAELTVFYCEETFNLLTWRGVEDESFYDALVRMFEQALKYVLALPQGQQVPYLGRLEQVRDQSPNVGWGVAEDFDQLWADVGLAEGASTPPV
;
A
#
# COMPACT_ATOMS: atom_id res chain seq x y z
N MET A 1 29.15 -5.15 25.25
CA MET A 1 27.96 -5.71 24.58
C MET A 1 28.00 -5.28 23.13
N ASN A 2 28.01 -6.22 22.18
CA ASN A 2 27.75 -5.89 20.78
C ASN A 2 26.22 -5.92 20.62
N PRO A 3 25.53 -4.82 20.28
CA PRO A 3 24.09 -4.86 20.13
C PRO A 3 23.81 -5.76 18.94
N ALA A 4 23.17 -6.90 19.21
CA ALA A 4 22.70 -7.79 18.18
C ALA A 4 21.95 -6.96 17.14
N ASP A 5 22.39 -7.11 15.89
CA ASP A 5 21.67 -6.69 14.71
C ASP A 5 20.37 -7.50 14.66
N ASP A 6 19.34 -7.04 15.38
CA ASP A 6 17.97 -7.59 15.33
C ASP A 6 17.22 -7.09 14.07
N ARG A 7 17.94 -6.65 13.03
CA ARG A 7 17.37 -6.25 11.76
C ARG A 7 17.19 -7.48 10.89
N LYS A 8 16.17 -8.28 11.20
CA LYS A 8 15.73 -9.30 10.24
C LYS A 8 15.50 -8.61 8.89
N PRO A 9 16.11 -9.10 7.79
CA PRO A 9 15.92 -8.48 6.49
C PRO A 9 14.45 -8.64 6.11
N VAL A 10 13.73 -7.51 6.06
CA VAL A 10 12.39 -7.45 5.50
C VAL A 10 12.50 -7.80 4.03
N SER A 11 11.77 -8.83 3.60
CA SER A 11 11.84 -9.34 2.22
C SER A 11 10.49 -9.17 1.54
N VAL A 12 10.42 -8.18 0.66
CA VAL A 12 9.25 -7.92 -0.18
C VAL A 12 8.85 -9.15 -0.98
N SER A 13 9.81 -9.88 -1.54
CA SER A 13 9.53 -11.10 -2.31
C SER A 13 8.84 -12.18 -1.46
N LYS A 14 9.22 -12.32 -0.18
CA LYS A 14 8.55 -13.25 0.74
C LYS A 14 7.14 -12.77 1.09
N ALA A 15 6.94 -11.47 1.30
CA ALA A 15 5.61 -10.90 1.54
C ALA A 15 4.67 -11.13 0.35
N LYS A 16 5.12 -10.80 -0.88
CA LYS A 16 4.36 -11.06 -2.12
C LYS A 16 4.03 -12.54 -2.29
N LYS A 17 4.96 -13.42 -1.95
CA LYS A 17 4.74 -14.87 -1.97
C LYS A 17 3.68 -15.30 -0.95
N ALA A 18 3.72 -14.79 0.28
CA ALA A 18 2.73 -15.10 1.30
C ALA A 18 1.30 -14.69 0.87
N ILE A 19 1.16 -13.51 0.26
CA ILE A 19 -0.12 -13.04 -0.30
C ILE A 19 -0.61 -13.98 -1.41
N SER A 20 0.30 -14.37 -2.31
CA SER A 20 0.00 -15.29 -3.42
C SER A 20 -0.41 -16.68 -2.92
N ASP A 21 0.26 -17.20 -1.90
CA ASP A 21 -0.03 -18.51 -1.31
C ASP A 21 -1.35 -18.47 -0.53
N TYR A 22 -1.65 -17.38 0.19
CA TYR A 22 -2.96 -17.16 0.83
C TYR A 22 -4.09 -17.11 -0.19
N LYS A 23 -3.89 -16.38 -1.31
CA LYS A 23 -4.85 -16.31 -2.42
C LYS A 23 -5.22 -17.69 -2.97
N LYS A 24 -4.23 -18.59 -3.06
CA LYS A 24 -4.42 -19.96 -3.54
C LYS A 24 -5.09 -20.87 -2.52
N ALA A 25 -4.84 -20.65 -1.23
CA ALA A 25 -5.33 -21.52 -0.17
C ALA A 25 -6.79 -21.24 0.21
N LEU A 26 -7.12 -19.97 0.47
CA LEU A 26 -8.44 -19.54 0.93
C LEU A 26 -9.02 -18.40 0.09
N GLY A 27 -8.17 -17.44 -0.29
CA GLY A 27 -8.54 -16.33 -1.17
C GLY A 27 -9.72 -15.49 -0.69
N GLN A 28 -9.99 -15.45 0.63
CA GLN A 28 -11.11 -14.65 1.15
C GLN A 28 -10.86 -13.17 0.88
N PRO A 29 -11.86 -12.43 0.37
CA PRO A 29 -11.71 -11.02 0.00
C PRO A 29 -11.13 -10.16 1.12
N GLU A 30 -11.61 -10.32 2.35
CA GLU A 30 -11.20 -9.55 3.53
C GLU A 30 -9.72 -9.77 3.85
N GLY A 31 -9.27 -11.03 3.82
CA GLY A 31 -7.85 -11.33 4.06
C GLY A 31 -6.95 -10.87 2.92
N LEU A 32 -7.44 -10.87 1.67
CA LEU A 32 -6.68 -10.30 0.55
C LEU A 32 -6.55 -8.78 0.68
N ALA A 33 -7.62 -8.10 1.09
CA ALA A 33 -7.61 -6.67 1.39
C ALA A 33 -6.62 -6.37 2.53
N GLU A 34 -6.74 -7.03 3.67
CA GLU A 34 -5.84 -6.81 4.82
C GLU A 34 -4.37 -7.03 4.46
N LEU A 35 -4.05 -8.17 3.83
CA LEU A 35 -2.66 -8.50 3.52
C LEU A 35 -2.04 -7.56 2.48
N THR A 36 -2.82 -7.08 1.52
CA THR A 36 -2.32 -6.14 0.49
C THR A 36 -2.21 -4.72 1.00
N VAL A 37 -3.12 -4.26 1.87
CA VAL A 37 -3.01 -2.97 2.56
C VAL A 37 -1.79 -2.97 3.50
N PHE A 38 -1.64 -4.00 4.32
CA PHE A 38 -0.48 -4.15 5.22
C PHE A 38 0.84 -4.20 4.46
N TYR A 39 0.87 -4.84 3.29
CA TYR A 39 2.04 -4.80 2.42
C TYR A 39 2.40 -3.37 2.00
N CYS A 40 1.41 -2.55 1.62
CA CYS A 40 1.66 -1.17 1.20
C CYS A 40 2.24 -0.33 2.34
N GLU A 41 1.66 -0.43 3.53
CA GLU A 41 2.14 0.27 4.74
C GLU A 41 3.58 -0.11 5.09
N GLU A 42 3.90 -1.40 5.17
CA GLU A 42 5.23 -1.87 5.56
C GLU A 42 6.28 -1.57 4.49
N THR A 43 5.93 -1.70 3.22
CA THR A 43 6.84 -1.39 2.11
C THR A 43 7.11 0.11 2.04
N PHE A 44 6.10 0.94 2.29
CA PHE A 44 6.23 2.38 2.41
C PHE A 44 7.16 2.76 3.57
N ASN A 45 6.90 2.24 4.77
CA ASN A 45 7.74 2.48 5.95
C ASN A 45 9.19 2.06 5.71
N LEU A 46 9.42 0.94 5.03
CA LEU A 46 10.75 0.48 4.67
C LEU A 46 11.45 1.45 3.72
N LEU A 47 10.75 1.94 2.69
CA LEU A 47 11.29 2.92 1.74
C LEU A 47 11.69 4.22 2.43
N THR A 48 10.82 4.76 3.29
CA THR A 48 11.09 5.99 4.05
C THR A 48 12.28 5.82 4.99
N TRP A 49 12.45 4.64 5.61
CA TRP A 49 13.53 4.42 6.58
C TRP A 49 14.88 4.06 5.96
N ARG A 50 14.89 3.28 4.88
CA ARG A 50 16.12 2.78 4.26
C ARG A 50 16.61 3.64 3.11
N GLY A 51 15.69 4.23 2.33
CA GLY A 51 15.97 4.66 0.96
C GLY A 51 16.34 3.45 0.08
N VAL A 52 15.67 3.27 -1.06
CA VAL A 52 15.97 2.18 -1.99
C VAL A 52 16.24 2.79 -3.36
N GLU A 53 17.41 2.55 -3.94
CA GLU A 53 17.78 3.10 -5.27
C GLU A 53 17.31 2.21 -6.44
N ASP A 54 16.26 1.43 -6.24
CA ASP A 54 15.72 0.48 -7.22
C ASP A 54 14.31 0.91 -7.63
N GLU A 55 14.20 1.54 -8.80
CA GLU A 55 12.92 1.96 -9.41
C GLU A 55 11.89 0.82 -9.46
N SER A 56 12.34 -0.41 -9.70
CA SER A 56 11.45 -1.58 -9.78
C SER A 56 10.76 -1.90 -8.45
N PHE A 57 11.33 -1.41 -7.34
CA PHE A 57 10.75 -1.53 -6.01
C PHE A 57 9.57 -0.57 -5.83
N TYR A 58 9.68 0.66 -6.34
CA TYR A 58 8.61 1.65 -6.34
C TYR A 58 7.47 1.21 -7.26
N ASP A 59 7.79 0.73 -8.47
CA ASP A 59 6.84 0.08 -9.38
C ASP A 59 6.06 -1.06 -8.70
N ALA A 60 6.76 -1.88 -7.91
CA ALA A 60 6.14 -2.99 -7.21
C ALA A 60 5.21 -2.52 -6.09
N LEU A 61 5.52 -1.40 -5.43
CA LEU A 61 4.64 -0.77 -4.45
C LEU A 61 3.38 -0.21 -5.13
N VAL A 62 3.53 0.56 -6.23
CA VAL A 62 2.41 1.11 -7.00
C VAL A 62 1.44 0.02 -7.46
N ARG A 63 1.97 -1.08 -8.03
CA ARG A 63 1.14 -2.24 -8.44
C ARG A 63 0.39 -2.88 -7.27
N MET A 64 1.00 -2.92 -6.09
CA MET A 64 0.36 -3.51 -4.90
C MET A 64 -0.69 -2.57 -4.30
N PHE A 65 -0.50 -1.26 -4.40
CA PHE A 65 -1.49 -0.26 -4.01
C PHE A 65 -2.75 -0.34 -4.88
N GLU A 66 -2.58 -0.40 -6.21
CA GLU A 66 -3.69 -0.65 -7.14
C GLU A 66 -4.44 -1.94 -6.78
N GLN A 67 -3.70 -3.00 -6.50
CA GLN A 67 -4.29 -4.29 -6.14
C GLN A 67 -5.04 -4.24 -4.80
N ALA A 68 -4.54 -3.48 -3.84
CA ALA A 68 -5.20 -3.23 -2.55
C ALA A 68 -6.53 -2.50 -2.77
N LEU A 69 -6.54 -1.41 -3.55
CA LEU A 69 -7.79 -0.70 -3.91
C LEU A 69 -8.81 -1.65 -4.53
N LYS A 70 -8.40 -2.49 -5.49
CA LYS A 70 -9.27 -3.49 -6.12
C LYS A 70 -9.87 -4.47 -5.10
N TYR A 71 -9.08 -4.95 -4.13
CA TYR A 71 -9.57 -5.87 -3.11
C TYR A 71 -10.49 -5.19 -2.11
N VAL A 72 -10.15 -3.98 -1.67
CA VAL A 72 -10.95 -3.19 -0.73
C VAL A 72 -12.30 -2.83 -1.34
N LEU A 73 -12.33 -2.32 -2.58
CA LEU A 73 -13.57 -1.91 -3.24
C LEU A 73 -14.49 -3.08 -3.60
N ALA A 74 -13.95 -4.31 -3.63
CA ALA A 74 -14.75 -5.53 -3.77
C ALA A 74 -15.45 -5.96 -2.47
N LEU A 75 -15.08 -5.39 -1.31
CA LEU A 75 -15.75 -5.65 -0.03
C LEU A 75 -17.10 -4.93 0.06
N PRO A 76 -18.01 -5.37 0.95
CA PRO A 76 -19.20 -4.59 1.29
C PRO A 76 -18.83 -3.18 1.75
N GLN A 77 -19.59 -2.15 1.34
CA GLN A 77 -19.28 -0.73 1.63
C GLN A 77 -18.94 -0.46 3.11
N GLY A 78 -19.67 -1.07 4.05
CA GLY A 78 -19.42 -0.90 5.49
C GLY A 78 -18.08 -1.42 5.98
N GLN A 79 -17.39 -2.26 5.21
CA GLN A 79 -16.07 -2.79 5.52
C GLN A 79 -14.93 -2.05 4.81
N GLN A 80 -15.22 -1.23 3.79
CA GLN A 80 -14.18 -0.56 2.98
C GLN A 80 -13.47 0.55 3.75
N VAL A 81 -14.24 1.34 4.50
CA VAL A 81 -13.80 2.54 5.22
C VAL A 81 -12.48 2.37 6.01
N PRO A 82 -12.31 1.36 6.88
CA PRO A 82 -11.06 1.22 7.64
C PRO A 82 -9.84 0.95 6.75
N TYR A 83 -10.00 0.26 5.62
CA TYR A 83 -8.89 0.00 4.71
C TYR A 83 -8.58 1.22 3.84
N LEU A 84 -9.60 1.94 3.38
CA LEU A 84 -9.41 3.16 2.61
C LEU A 84 -8.67 4.23 3.43
N GLY A 85 -9.00 4.40 4.71
CA GLY A 85 -8.27 5.34 5.58
C GLY A 85 -6.78 5.00 5.74
N ARG A 86 -6.43 3.71 5.76
CA ARG A 86 -5.02 3.26 5.79
C ARG A 86 -4.30 3.54 4.47
N LEU A 87 -4.96 3.27 3.34
CA LEU A 87 -4.40 3.54 2.01
C LEU A 87 -4.27 5.05 1.74
N GLU A 88 -5.24 5.86 2.19
CA GLU A 88 -5.17 7.31 2.14
C GLU A 88 -3.97 7.83 2.95
N GLN A 89 -3.75 7.31 4.15
CA GLN A 89 -2.59 7.68 4.95
C GLN A 89 -1.24 7.33 4.26
N VAL A 90 -1.15 6.21 3.55
CA VAL A 90 0.03 5.86 2.75
C VAL A 90 0.19 6.84 1.58
N ARG A 91 -0.92 7.19 0.91
CA ARG A 91 -0.95 8.16 -0.19
C ARG A 91 -0.51 9.55 0.25
N ASP A 92 -1.06 10.08 1.34
CA ASP A 92 -0.76 11.42 1.84
C ASP A 92 0.71 11.60 2.24
N GLN A 93 1.37 10.52 2.66
CA GLN A 93 2.79 10.53 3.04
C GLN A 93 3.73 10.33 1.84
N SER A 94 3.23 9.85 0.70
CA SER A 94 4.02 9.46 -0.46
C SER A 94 4.81 10.55 -1.18
N PRO A 95 4.48 11.86 -1.11
CA PRO A 95 5.33 12.91 -1.66
C PRO A 95 6.76 12.92 -1.10
N ASN A 96 7.00 12.27 0.06
CA ASN A 96 8.33 12.19 0.68
C ASN A 96 9.23 11.09 0.11
N VAL A 97 8.73 10.23 -0.78
CA VAL A 97 9.40 8.98 -1.19
C VAL A 97 10.07 9.07 -2.58
N GLY A 98 9.64 10.00 -3.44
CA GLY A 98 10.19 10.25 -4.77
C GLY A 98 9.66 9.30 -5.86
N TRP A 99 10.28 9.35 -7.05
CA TRP A 99 10.00 8.45 -8.19
C TRP A 99 8.56 8.46 -8.73
N GLY A 100 7.83 9.57 -8.60
CA GLY A 100 6.48 9.69 -9.15
C GLY A 100 5.41 8.87 -8.41
N VAL A 101 5.75 8.24 -7.28
CA VAL A 101 4.83 7.36 -6.53
C VAL A 101 3.59 8.09 -6.05
N ALA A 102 3.73 9.37 -5.67
CA ALA A 102 2.60 10.17 -5.22
C ALA A 102 1.61 10.42 -6.36
N GLU A 103 2.12 10.77 -7.55
CA GLU A 103 1.33 10.98 -8.74
C GLU A 103 0.64 9.70 -9.20
N ASP A 104 1.32 8.56 -9.14
CA ASP A 104 0.73 7.26 -9.44
C ASP A 104 -0.38 6.89 -8.44
N PHE A 105 -0.16 7.12 -7.14
CA PHE A 105 -1.18 6.88 -6.12
C PHE A 105 -2.39 7.80 -6.30
N ASP A 106 -2.17 9.08 -6.60
CA ASP A 106 -3.23 10.05 -6.90
C ASP A 106 -4.06 9.63 -8.11
N GLN A 107 -3.40 9.20 -9.18
CA GLN A 107 -4.06 8.71 -10.38
C GLN A 107 -4.89 7.46 -10.09
N LEU A 108 -4.32 6.47 -9.41
CA LEU A 108 -5.02 5.23 -9.03
C LEU A 108 -6.22 5.51 -8.12
N TRP A 109 -6.08 6.46 -7.19
CA TRP A 109 -7.15 6.89 -6.29
C TRP A 109 -8.29 7.57 -7.04
N ALA A 110 -7.96 8.43 -8.01
CA ALA A 110 -8.93 9.08 -8.88
C ALA A 110 -9.64 8.10 -9.82
N ASP A 111 -8.91 7.14 -10.40
CA ASP A 111 -9.44 6.15 -11.34
C ASP A 111 -10.54 5.27 -10.73
N VAL A 112 -10.47 5.04 -9.41
CA VAL A 112 -11.51 4.30 -8.68
C VAL A 112 -12.60 5.19 -8.09
N GLY A 113 -12.60 6.49 -8.41
CA GLY A 113 -13.65 7.45 -8.04
C GLY A 113 -13.55 7.98 -6.60
N LEU A 114 -12.40 7.87 -5.95
CA LEU A 114 -12.21 8.31 -4.56
C LEU A 114 -11.70 9.77 -4.45
N ALA A 115 -11.51 10.48 -5.57
CA ALA A 115 -11.02 11.86 -5.60
C ALA A 115 -12.09 12.94 -5.31
N GLU A 116 -13.36 12.56 -5.12
CA GLU A 116 -14.46 13.51 -4.84
C GLU A 116 -14.45 13.95 -3.37
N GLY A 117 -13.57 14.91 -3.09
CA GLY A 117 -13.40 15.52 -1.78
C GLY A 117 -12.39 16.67 -1.77
N ALA A 118 -12.18 17.36 -2.90
CA ALA A 118 -11.57 18.69 -2.87
C ALA A 118 -12.55 19.63 -2.15
N SER A 119 -12.45 19.66 -0.83
CA SER A 119 -12.92 20.78 -0.02
C SER A 119 -12.29 22.03 -0.61
N THR A 120 -13.05 22.74 -1.45
CA THR A 120 -12.83 24.15 -1.72
C THR A 120 -12.65 24.84 -0.36
N PRO A 121 -11.54 25.53 -0.09
CA PRO A 121 -11.46 26.34 1.12
C PRO A 121 -12.57 27.39 1.04
N PRO A 122 -13.44 27.54 2.06
CA PRO A 122 -14.38 28.63 2.08
C PRO A 122 -13.61 29.92 2.40
N VAL A 123 -13.64 30.83 1.40
CA VAL A 123 -13.25 32.27 1.38
C VAL A 123 -11.88 32.66 1.99
#